data_AF-A0A354FUU1-F1
#
_entry.id   AF-A0A354FUU1-F1
#
_cell.length_a   1.000
_cell.length_b   1.000
_cell.length_c   1.000
_cell.angle_alpha   90.00
_cell.angle_beta   90.00
_cell.angle_gamma   90.00
#
_symmetry.space_group_name_H-M   'P 1'
#
loop_
_entity.id
_entity.type
_entity.pdbx_description
1 polymer ?
#
loop_
_entity_poly.entity_id
_entity_poly.type
_entity_poly.pdbx_seq_one_letter_code
_entity_poly.pdbx_strand_id
1 'polypeptide(L)'
;MTGHHPLRLMTLVRFFLLLACLVPVVAEAKQDKPNIVWIVSEDNSAKWLRIYGPGGAPMPTVERLAKNGLIFNHAFSCAPVCSVARSTIISGCYAPRTGAQYHRKQATVPMPDGLKMFPFYLRKNGYHTTNNSKEDYNFHPA
;
A
#
# COMPACT_ATOMS: atom_id res chain seq x y z
N MET A 1 44.19 55.88 10.95
CA MET A 1 44.66 54.55 11.38
C MET A 1 43.61 53.94 12.31
N THR A 2 42.62 53.25 11.75
CA THR A 2 41.51 52.66 12.50
C THR A 2 41.92 51.26 12.97
N GLY A 3 42.26 51.13 14.25
CA GLY A 3 42.66 49.86 14.87
C GLY A 3 41.47 48.89 14.95
N HIS A 4 41.39 47.95 14.01
CA HIS A 4 40.46 46.83 14.12
C HIS A 4 40.97 45.87 15.20
N HIS A 5 40.34 45.92 16.38
CA HIS A 5 40.68 45.07 17.53
C HIS A 5 40.34 43.58 17.24
N PRO A 6 41.34 42.70 17.14
CA PRO A 6 41.16 41.29 16.75
C PRO A 6 40.32 40.47 17.75
N LEU A 7 40.21 40.92 19.01
CA LEU A 7 39.42 40.25 20.04
C LEU A 7 37.90 40.26 19.77
N ARG A 8 37.35 41.27 19.09
CA ARG A 8 35.91 41.32 18.78
C ARG A 8 35.52 40.28 17.73
N LEU A 9 36.39 40.04 16.75
CA LEU A 9 36.17 39.04 15.70
C LEU A 9 36.22 37.61 16.27
N MET A 10 37.19 37.33 17.16
CA MET A 10 37.33 36.02 17.81
C MET A 10 36.15 35.68 18.73
N THR A 11 35.55 36.69 19.37
CA THR A 11 34.39 36.50 20.25
C THR A 11 33.11 36.20 19.45
N LEU A 12 32.92 36.87 18.30
CA LEU A 12 31.81 36.61 17.38
C LEU A 12 31.89 35.22 16.72
N VAL A 13 33.09 34.78 16.34
CA VAL A 13 33.31 33.43 15.78
C VAL A 13 33.00 32.34 16.81
N ARG A 14 33.42 32.53 18.08
CA ARG A 14 33.06 31.61 19.18
C ARG A 14 31.57 31.57 19.46
N PHE A 15 30.89 32.71 19.41
CA PHE A 15 29.44 32.79 19.60
C PHE A 15 28.69 32.06 18.47
N PHE A 16 29.12 32.21 17.21
CA PHE A 16 28.55 31.47 16.08
C PHE A 16 28.81 29.96 16.13
N LEU A 17 30.00 29.52 16.58
CA LEU A 17 30.32 28.11 16.79
C LEU A 17 29.48 27.49 17.92
N LEU A 18 29.25 28.23 19.01
CA LEU A 18 28.37 27.79 20.11
C LEU A 18 26.90 27.71 19.66
N LEU A 19 26.43 28.66 18.84
CA LEU A 19 25.08 28.63 18.29
C LEU A 19 24.86 27.44 17.32
N ALA A 20 25.88 27.10 16.53
CA ALA A 20 25.85 25.97 15.61
C ALA A 20 25.79 24.61 16.34
N CYS A 21 26.37 24.50 17.54
CA CYS A 21 26.27 23.31 18.38
C CYS A 21 24.93 23.16 19.13
N LEU A 22 24.13 24.23 19.22
CA LEU A 22 22.81 24.23 19.87
C LEU A 22 21.67 23.82 18.91
N VAL A 23 21.96 23.60 17.62
CA VAL A 23 20.97 23.06 16.69
C VAL A 23 20.88 21.55 16.95
N PRO A 24 19.79 21.05 17.54
CA PRO A 24 19.60 19.61 17.64
C PRO A 24 19.57 19.06 16.21
N VAL A 25 20.50 18.17 15.89
CA VAL A 25 20.39 17.31 14.73
C VAL A 25 19.20 16.40 15.01
N VAL A 26 18.02 16.85 14.60
CA VAL A 26 16.85 15.98 14.49
C VAL A 26 17.20 15.03 13.36
N ALA A 27 17.81 13.91 13.70
CA ALA A 27 17.94 12.79 12.79
C ALA A 27 16.50 12.37 12.44
N GLU A 28 16.04 12.77 11.27
CA GLU A 28 14.81 12.25 10.69
C GLU A 28 15.01 10.75 10.59
N ALA A 29 14.43 10.01 11.52
CA ALA A 29 14.37 8.57 11.45
C ALA A 29 13.58 8.26 10.18
N LYS A 30 14.32 8.02 9.08
CA LYS A 30 13.77 7.61 7.81
C LYS A 30 13.01 6.32 8.08
N GLN A 31 11.70 6.46 8.27
CA GLN A 31 10.85 5.31 8.49
C GLN A 31 10.81 4.57 7.16
N ASP A 32 11.59 3.50 7.08
CA ASP A 32 11.66 2.69 5.87
C ASP A 32 10.26 2.15 5.58
N LYS A 33 9.69 2.61 4.47
CA LYS A 33 8.40 2.20 3.97
C LYS A 33 8.42 0.68 3.71
N PRO A 34 7.50 -0.11 4.27
CA PRO A 34 7.54 -1.57 4.10
C PRO A 34 7.17 -1.95 2.67
N ASN A 35 7.82 -2.97 2.11
CA ASN A 35 7.34 -3.55 0.86
C ASN A 35 6.00 -4.26 1.08
N ILE A 36 5.04 -4.05 0.17
CA ILE A 36 3.71 -4.65 0.23
C ILE A 36 3.63 -5.72 -0.88
N VAL A 37 3.44 -6.97 -0.48
CA VAL A 37 3.24 -8.09 -1.41
C VAL A 37 1.80 -8.56 -1.29
N TRP A 38 1.00 -8.31 -2.34
CA TRP A 38 -0.39 -8.74 -2.41
C TRP A 38 -0.48 -10.04 -3.22
N ILE A 39 -0.83 -11.15 -2.57
CA ILE A 39 -1.02 -12.46 -3.21
C ILE A 39 -2.52 -12.78 -3.24
N VAL A 40 -3.05 -13.03 -4.44
CA VAL A 40 -4.44 -13.48 -4.64
C VAL A 40 -4.41 -14.92 -5.15
N SER A 41 -5.24 -15.77 -4.56
CA SER A 41 -5.56 -17.08 -5.11
C SER A 41 -7.01 -17.06 -5.60
N GLU A 42 -7.22 -17.38 -6.87
CA GLU A 42 -8.53 -17.32 -7.53
C GLU A 42 -9.32 -18.62 -7.32
N ASP A 43 -10.65 -18.53 -7.44
CA ASP A 43 -11.58 -19.67 -7.42
C ASP A 43 -11.45 -20.61 -6.20
N ASN A 44 -11.14 -20.03 -5.04
CA ASN A 44 -11.00 -20.76 -3.79
C ASN A 44 -12.13 -20.51 -2.79
N SER A 45 -12.38 -21.52 -1.95
CA SER A 45 -13.32 -21.44 -0.84
C SER A 45 -12.65 -21.93 0.44
N ALA A 46 -12.95 -21.28 1.57
CA ALA A 46 -12.36 -21.59 2.87
C ALA A 46 -12.45 -23.09 3.24
N LYS A 47 -13.56 -23.76 2.88
CA LYS A 47 -13.77 -25.19 3.15
C LYS A 47 -12.71 -26.11 2.55
N TRP A 48 -12.02 -25.67 1.49
CA TRP A 48 -11.00 -26.46 0.79
C TRP A 48 -9.59 -26.20 1.30
N LEU A 49 -9.40 -25.31 2.27
CA LEU A 49 -8.08 -24.91 2.74
C LEU A 49 -7.88 -25.40 4.18
N ARG A 50 -6.82 -26.17 4.42
CA ARG A 50 -6.58 -26.78 5.74
C ARG A 50 -6.50 -25.77 6.88
N ILE A 51 -6.01 -24.57 6.57
CA ILE A 51 -5.93 -23.45 7.51
C ILE A 51 -7.30 -23.02 8.08
N TYR A 52 -8.40 -23.30 7.39
CA TYR A 52 -9.77 -23.00 7.83
C TYR A 52 -10.59 -24.25 8.20
N GLY A 53 -10.07 -25.46 7.98
CA GLY A 53 -10.78 -26.69 8.35
C GLY A 53 -9.96 -27.96 8.12
N PRO A 54 -10.12 -28.99 8.98
CA PRO A 54 -9.24 -30.18 8.98
C PRO A 54 -9.30 -31.02 7.68
N GLY A 55 -10.38 -30.95 6.92
CA GLY A 55 -10.53 -31.65 5.64
C GLY A 55 -10.01 -30.92 4.40
N GLY A 56 -9.43 -29.72 4.57
CA GLY A 56 -8.90 -28.92 3.46
C GLY A 56 -7.53 -29.39 2.96
N ALA A 57 -7.18 -28.95 1.76
CA ALA A 57 -5.88 -29.20 1.16
C ALA A 57 -4.75 -28.49 1.94
N PRO A 58 -3.58 -29.14 2.12
CA PRO A 58 -2.44 -28.55 2.80
C PRO A 58 -1.83 -27.42 1.97
N MET A 59 -1.51 -26.30 2.61
CA MET A 59 -0.78 -25.19 1.98
C MET A 59 0.43 -24.80 2.84
N PRO A 60 1.51 -25.60 2.88
CA PRO A 60 2.56 -25.48 3.89
C PRO A 60 3.25 -24.11 3.92
N THR A 61 3.42 -23.45 2.77
CA THR A 61 3.99 -22.10 2.70
C THR A 61 3.04 -21.03 3.25
N VAL A 62 1.74 -21.11 2.94
CA VAL A 62 0.72 -20.18 3.44
C VAL A 62 0.49 -20.40 4.94
N GLU A 63 0.45 -21.65 5.38
CA GLU A 63 0.34 -22.02 6.80
C GLU A 63 1.55 -21.50 7.60
N ARG A 64 2.77 -21.56 7.04
CA ARG A 64 3.96 -20.97 7.68
C ARG A 64 3.90 -19.45 7.75
N LEU A 65 3.37 -18.78 6.72
CA LEU A 65 3.13 -17.33 6.76
C LEU A 65 2.13 -16.98 7.87
N ALA A 66 1.03 -17.72 7.95
CA ALA A 66 -0.02 -17.50 8.95
C ALA A 66 0.46 -17.68 10.40
N LYS A 67 1.40 -18.60 10.66
CA LYS A 67 2.01 -18.77 11.99
C LYS A 67 2.72 -17.51 12.51
N ASN A 68 3.17 -16.62 11.62
CA ASN A 68 3.86 -15.38 11.96
C ASN A 68 3.00 -14.14 11.67
N GLY A 69 1.69 -14.32 11.50
CA GLY A 69 0.78 -13.26 11.09
C GLY A 69 -0.62 -13.42 11.67
N LEU A 70 -1.61 -12.93 10.92
CA LEU A 70 -3.01 -12.96 11.32
C LEU A 70 -3.81 -13.83 10.34
N ILE A 71 -4.79 -14.54 10.87
CA ILE A 71 -5.78 -15.29 10.09
C ILE A 71 -7.13 -14.59 10.27
N PHE A 72 -7.77 -14.23 9.16
CA PHE A 72 -9.11 -13.65 9.18
C PHE A 72 -10.16 -14.75 8.97
N ASN A 73 -10.86 -15.10 10.04
CA ASN A 73 -11.92 -16.13 9.99
C ASN A 73 -13.22 -15.64 9.33
N HIS A 74 -13.35 -14.32 9.12
CA HIS A 74 -14.54 -13.67 8.56
C HIS A 74 -14.14 -12.63 7.51
N ALA A 75 -13.54 -13.08 6.41
CA ALA A 75 -13.23 -12.26 5.24
C ALA A 75 -14.15 -12.65 4.06
N PHE A 76 -14.93 -11.69 3.57
CA PHE A 76 -15.92 -11.93 2.52
C PHE A 76 -15.54 -11.21 1.23
N SER A 77 -15.66 -11.91 0.10
CA SER A 77 -15.59 -11.27 -1.21
C SER A 77 -16.84 -10.43 -1.43
N CYS A 78 -16.69 -9.24 -2.02
CA CYS A 78 -17.82 -8.38 -2.38
C CYS A 78 -18.61 -8.90 -3.59
N ALA A 79 -18.11 -9.93 -4.29
CA ALA A 79 -18.83 -10.62 -5.36
C ALA A 79 -18.32 -12.07 -5.56
N PRO A 80 -19.19 -13.01 -5.97
CA PRO A 80 -18.81 -14.40 -6.24
C PRO A 80 -18.31 -14.62 -7.68
N VAL A 81 -17.89 -13.56 -8.40
CA VAL A 81 -17.43 -13.63 -9.80
C VAL A 81 -16.18 -12.77 -10.00
N CYS A 82 -15.23 -13.26 -10.78
CA CYS A 82 -13.84 -12.84 -10.66
C CYS A 82 -13.58 -11.37 -11.06
N SER A 83 -14.13 -10.87 -12.17
CA SER A 83 -13.87 -9.47 -12.58
C SER A 83 -14.51 -8.45 -11.63
N VAL A 84 -15.65 -8.79 -11.03
CA VAL A 84 -16.32 -7.95 -10.04
C VAL A 84 -15.55 -8.00 -8.71
N ALA A 85 -15.15 -9.19 -8.26
CA ALA A 85 -14.34 -9.36 -7.04
C ALA A 85 -13.03 -8.55 -7.13
N ARG A 86 -12.29 -8.64 -8.24
CA ARG A 86 -11.08 -7.83 -8.45
C ARG A 86 -11.37 -6.34 -8.50
N SER A 87 -12.42 -5.90 -9.20
CA SER A 87 -12.81 -4.49 -9.25
C SER A 87 -13.12 -3.91 -7.87
N THR A 88 -13.87 -4.65 -7.04
CA THR A 88 -14.21 -4.20 -5.69
C THR A 88 -12.98 -4.16 -4.77
N ILE A 89 -12.11 -5.16 -4.85
CA ILE A 89 -10.85 -5.22 -4.09
C ILE A 89 -9.93 -4.06 -4.47
N ILE A 90 -9.69 -3.84 -5.78
CA ILE A 90 -8.71 -2.84 -6.23
C ILE A 90 -9.20 -1.40 -6.05
N SER A 91 -10.51 -1.17 -6.04
CA SER A 91 -11.11 0.17 -5.88
C SER A 91 -11.52 0.49 -4.44
N GLY A 92 -11.64 -0.53 -3.58
CA GLY A 92 -12.22 -0.37 -2.24
C GLY A 92 -13.70 0.00 -2.23
N CYS A 93 -14.41 -0.18 -3.37
CA CYS A 93 -15.81 0.18 -3.51
C CYS A 93 -16.68 -1.05 -3.78
N TYR A 94 -17.90 -1.06 -3.26
CA TYR A 94 -18.91 -2.05 -3.65
C TYR A 94 -19.28 -1.89 -5.13
N ALA A 95 -19.49 -3.00 -5.83
CA ALA A 95 -19.73 -3.00 -7.27
C ALA A 95 -20.92 -2.12 -7.73
N PRO A 96 -22.08 -2.09 -7.02
CA PRO A 96 -23.19 -1.22 -7.39
C PRO A 96 -22.87 0.27 -7.34
N ARG A 97 -21.95 0.70 -6.45
CA ARG A 97 -21.53 2.10 -6.33
C ARG A 97 -20.84 2.60 -7.61
N THR A 98 -20.15 1.71 -8.32
CA THR A 98 -19.32 2.05 -9.47
C THR A 98 -19.84 1.47 -10.78
N GLY A 99 -21.04 0.86 -10.81
CA GLY A 99 -21.57 0.21 -12.00
C GLY A 99 -20.80 -1.04 -12.46
N ALA A 100 -19.92 -1.59 -11.62
CA ALA A 100 -18.98 -2.66 -11.96
C ALA A 100 -19.51 -4.07 -11.62
N GLN A 101 -20.82 -4.26 -11.47
CA GLN A 101 -21.45 -5.50 -10.96
C GLN A 101 -21.54 -6.65 -11.97
N TYR A 102 -21.25 -6.43 -13.25
CA TYR A 102 -21.38 -7.47 -14.28
C TYR A 102 -20.04 -8.13 -14.57
N HIS A 103 -20.04 -9.47 -14.61
CA HIS A 103 -18.85 -10.22 -14.99
C HIS A 103 -18.61 -10.11 -16.50
N ARG A 104 -17.41 -9.67 -16.92
CA ARG A 104 -17.02 -9.54 -18.34
C ARG A 104 -18.10 -8.85 -19.20
N LYS A 105 -18.52 -7.65 -18.78
CA LYS A 105 -19.44 -6.82 -19.58
C LYS A 105 -18.87 -6.56 -20.99
N GLN A 106 -19.77 -6.35 -21.95
CA GLN A 106 -19.42 -6.06 -23.36
C GLN A 106 -18.55 -4.79 -23.51
N ALA A 107 -18.78 -3.82 -22.64
CA ALA A 107 -17.93 -2.64 -22.48
C ALA A 107 -17.30 -2.69 -21.08
N THR A 108 -16.48 -1.72 -20.72
CA THR A 108 -15.97 -1.53 -19.35
C THR A 108 -16.64 -0.28 -18.74
N VAL A 109 -16.56 -0.05 -17.43
CA VAL A 109 -17.17 1.11 -16.76
C VAL A 109 -16.14 2.24 -16.65
N PRO A 110 -16.50 3.51 -16.94
CA PRO A 110 -15.62 4.62 -16.58
C PRO A 110 -15.38 4.62 -15.07
N MET A 111 -14.15 4.92 -14.66
CA MET A 111 -13.85 5.16 -13.25
C MET A 111 -14.59 6.42 -12.79
N PRO A 112 -15.37 6.39 -11.69
CA PRO A 112 -16.01 7.57 -11.15
C PRO A 112 -15.03 8.70 -10.84
N ASP A 113 -15.48 9.95 -10.96
CA ASP A 113 -14.67 11.12 -10.67
C ASP A 113 -14.12 11.08 -9.23
N GLY A 114 -12.83 11.40 -9.10
CA GLY A 114 -12.11 11.37 -7.81
C GLY A 114 -11.77 9.96 -7.29
N LEU A 115 -12.28 8.88 -7.89
CA LEU A 115 -11.91 7.52 -7.52
C LEU A 115 -10.65 7.08 -8.27
N LYS A 116 -9.74 6.42 -7.58
CA LYS A 116 -8.55 5.79 -8.17
C LYS A 116 -8.39 4.38 -7.63
N MET A 117 -7.74 3.52 -8.41
CA MET A 117 -7.38 2.18 -7.95
C MET A 117 -6.28 2.24 -6.89
N PHE A 118 -6.24 1.26 -5.99
CA PHE A 118 -5.28 1.17 -4.88
C PHE A 118 -3.82 1.46 -5.25
N PRO A 119 -3.26 0.95 -6.37
CA PRO A 119 -1.88 1.25 -6.77
C PRO A 119 -1.59 2.73 -7.03
N PHE A 120 -2.59 3.53 -7.43
CA PHE A 120 -2.42 4.98 -7.59
C PHE A 120 -2.01 5.65 -6.27
N TYR A 121 -2.66 5.29 -5.17
CA TYR A 121 -2.37 5.86 -3.86
C TYR A 121 -0.98 5.45 -3.35
N LEU A 122 -0.56 4.21 -3.62
CA LEU A 122 0.80 3.75 -3.32
C LEU A 122 1.84 4.54 -4.13
N ARG A 123 1.64 4.70 -5.44
CA ARG A 123 2.54 5.49 -6.31
C ARG A 123 2.63 6.95 -5.87
N LYS A 124 1.51 7.57 -5.47
CA LYS A 124 1.48 8.93 -4.90
C LYS A 124 2.35 9.05 -3.63
N ASN A 125 2.54 7.94 -2.91
CA ASN A 125 3.37 7.85 -1.72
C ASN A 125 4.79 7.32 -2.01
N GLY A 126 5.24 7.30 -3.27
CA GLY A 126 6.61 6.95 -3.64
C GLY A 126 6.89 5.45 -3.72
N TYR A 127 5.87 4.60 -3.74
CA TYR A 127 6.05 3.17 -3.99
C TYR A 127 6.14 2.88 -5.49
N HIS A 128 7.02 1.95 -5.85
CA HIS A 128 6.92 1.24 -7.12
C HIS A 128 5.84 0.16 -6.99
N THR A 129 5.01 -0.02 -8.03
CA THR A 129 3.89 -0.97 -8.02
C THR A 129 3.85 -1.70 -9.36
N THR A 130 3.66 -3.01 -9.34
CA THR A 130 3.52 -3.85 -10.54
C THR A 130 2.46 -4.93 -10.31
N ASN A 131 1.81 -5.36 -11.39
CA ASN A 131 0.90 -6.50 -11.45
C ASN A 131 1.19 -7.26 -12.74
N ASN A 132 1.37 -8.58 -12.68
CA ASN A 132 1.94 -9.33 -13.79
C ASN A 132 0.91 -9.78 -14.83
N SER A 133 -0.20 -10.40 -14.39
CA SER A 133 -0.99 -11.24 -15.31
C SER A 133 -2.51 -11.19 -15.14
N LYS A 134 -3.04 -10.66 -14.02
CA LYS A 134 -4.47 -10.63 -13.74
C LYS A 134 -4.96 -9.19 -13.62
N GLU A 135 -5.43 -8.65 -14.72
CA GLU A 135 -5.86 -7.26 -14.87
C GLU A 135 -7.30 -7.13 -15.38
N ASP A 136 -8.07 -8.21 -15.36
CA ASP A 136 -9.47 -8.21 -15.76
C ASP A 136 -10.34 -7.58 -14.66
N TYR A 137 -10.19 -6.26 -14.55
CA TYR A 137 -11.04 -5.31 -13.85
C TYR A 137 -12.16 -4.83 -14.78
N ASN A 138 -13.30 -4.49 -14.23
CA ASN A 138 -14.43 -3.92 -14.97
C ASN A 138 -14.28 -2.41 -15.26
N PHE A 139 -13.10 -1.82 -15.03
CA PHE A 139 -12.82 -0.40 -15.25
C PHE A 139 -11.89 -0.20 -16.43
N HIS A 140 -12.07 0.89 -17.17
CA HIS A 140 -11.03 1.40 -18.07
C HIS A 140 -10.16 2.39 -17.29
N PRO A 141 -8.85 2.45 -17.59
CA PRO A 141 -8.01 3.53 -17.08
C PRO A 141 -8.64 4.89 -17.41
N ALA A 142 -8.64 5.78 -16.42
CA ALA A 142 -8.90 7.20 -16.67
C ALA A 142 -7.68 7.83 -17.34
#